data_AF-A0A2T1FC34-F1
#
_entry.id   AF-A0A2T1FC34-F1
#
_cell.length_a   1.000
_cell.length_b   1.000
_cell.length_c   1.000
_cell.angle_alpha   90.00
_cell.angle_beta   90.00
_cell.angle_gamma   90.00
#
_symmetry.space_group_name_H-M   'P 1'
#
loop_
_entity.id
_entity.type
_entity.pdbx_description
1 polymer ?
#
loop_
_entity_poly.entity_id
_entity_poly.type
_entity_poly.pdbx_seq_one_letter_code
_entity_poly.pdbx_strand_id
1 'polypeptide(L)'
;MPNPFPGMNPYLESPDFWPEVHNRLIVAIADALVPQVVPKYRVAIEKRIYELKGEQSLLVGIPADVSILCNPVSRNPSTSNVAVATRTTEPVKIRLAMSEEVREGYLEVIDMATKEVVTVIEVISPANKRPGKGREMYEEKRDKIFGSRTNFVEIDLLRGWEPLPVLDNDIAAHYRILVSRSNQRPGADLYVFNLQDAIPCFPLPLREGDVEPIVDLQALLNTVYDRAAYDITLDYTAQLMPPLSEADAVWADSGVAGNQPPAV
;
A
#
# COMPACT_ATOMS: atom_id res chain seq x y z
N MET A 1 -19.31 -8.45 -11.23
CA MET A 1 -19.90 -7.14 -10.87
C MET A 1 -18.81 -6.10 -10.88
N PRO A 2 -19.06 -4.86 -11.34
CA PRO A 2 -18.06 -3.81 -11.25
C PRO A 2 -17.77 -3.46 -9.78
N ASN A 3 -16.67 -2.76 -9.53
CA ASN A 3 -16.35 -2.21 -8.21
C ASN A 3 -17.57 -1.44 -7.63
N PRO A 4 -18.10 -1.82 -6.45
CA PRO A 4 -19.31 -1.20 -5.90
C PRO A 4 -19.04 0.19 -5.31
N PHE A 5 -17.79 0.61 -5.19
CA PHE A 5 -17.39 1.89 -4.63
C PHE A 5 -17.11 2.94 -5.72
N PRO A 6 -17.38 4.23 -5.46
CA PRO A 6 -17.14 5.31 -6.43
C PRO A 6 -15.65 5.51 -6.74
N GLY A 7 -14.75 5.12 -5.84
CA GLY A 7 -13.30 5.21 -6.00
C GLY A 7 -12.60 3.97 -5.46
N MET A 8 -11.75 4.16 -4.43
CA MET A 8 -11.01 3.07 -3.82
C MET A 8 -11.95 2.09 -3.09
N ASN A 9 -11.74 0.80 -3.29
CA ASN A 9 -12.49 -0.25 -2.59
C ASN A 9 -11.74 -0.61 -1.30
N PRO A 10 -12.30 -0.36 -0.10
CA PRO A 10 -11.60 -0.56 1.17
C PRO A 10 -11.24 -2.03 1.45
N TYR A 11 -11.92 -3.00 0.82
CA TYR A 11 -11.63 -4.43 0.99
C TYR A 11 -10.32 -4.85 0.30
N LEU A 12 -9.90 -4.11 -0.72
CA LEU A 12 -8.63 -4.33 -1.42
C LEU A 12 -7.41 -3.96 -0.55
N GLU A 13 -7.59 -3.15 0.49
CA GLU A 13 -6.51 -2.73 1.40
C GLU A 13 -6.08 -3.82 2.39
N SER A 14 -6.83 -4.93 2.46
CA SER A 14 -6.49 -6.03 3.37
C SER A 14 -5.10 -6.60 3.05
N PRO A 15 -4.33 -7.05 4.07
CA PRO A 15 -2.99 -7.58 3.87
C PRO A 15 -2.91 -8.77 2.92
N ASP A 16 -4.01 -9.52 2.76
CA ASP A 16 -4.08 -10.70 1.90
C ASP A 16 -4.23 -10.34 0.41
N PHE A 17 -4.93 -9.23 0.09
CA PHE A 17 -5.19 -8.81 -1.29
C PHE A 17 -4.26 -7.69 -1.77
N TRP A 18 -3.86 -6.78 -0.88
CA TRP A 18 -3.10 -5.59 -1.26
C TRP A 18 -1.79 -5.91 -2.02
N PRO A 19 -0.97 -6.92 -1.66
CA PRO A 19 0.23 -7.24 -2.43
C PRO A 19 -0.05 -7.57 -3.90
N GLU A 20 -1.16 -8.24 -4.19
CA GLU A 20 -1.56 -8.53 -5.56
C GLU A 20 -2.08 -7.28 -6.27
N VAL A 21 -2.98 -6.53 -5.60
CA VAL A 21 -3.54 -5.27 -6.12
C VAL A 21 -2.44 -4.28 -6.46
N HIS A 22 -1.48 -4.09 -5.56
CA HIS A 22 -0.32 -3.22 -5.70
C HIS A 22 0.50 -3.56 -6.95
N ASN A 23 0.89 -4.83 -7.11
CA ASN A 23 1.66 -5.27 -8.27
C ASN A 23 0.88 -5.13 -9.58
N ARG A 24 -0.40 -5.52 -9.60
CA ARG A 24 -1.25 -5.39 -10.79
C ARG A 24 -1.47 -3.93 -11.17
N LEU A 25 -1.62 -3.05 -10.18
CA LEU A 25 -1.81 -1.62 -10.40
C LEU A 25 -0.56 -0.97 -11.00
N ILE A 26 0.63 -1.31 -10.51
CA ILE A 26 1.91 -0.85 -11.09
C ILE A 26 2.01 -1.21 -12.57
N VAL A 27 1.69 -2.47 -12.91
CA VAL A 27 1.69 -2.93 -14.31
C VAL A 27 0.64 -2.18 -15.13
N ALA A 28 -0.58 -2.02 -14.60
CA ALA A 28 -1.65 -1.30 -15.29
C ALA A 28 -1.29 0.18 -15.57
N ILE A 29 -0.66 0.87 -14.61
CA ILE A 29 -0.15 2.23 -14.80
C ILE A 29 0.92 2.25 -15.88
N ALA A 30 1.88 1.31 -15.86
CA ALA A 30 2.91 1.24 -16.89
C ALA A 30 2.32 1.05 -18.29
N ASP A 31 1.42 0.07 -18.45
CA ASP A 31 0.78 -0.24 -19.74
C ASP A 31 -0.04 0.94 -20.29
N ALA A 32 -0.70 1.69 -19.40
CA ALA A 32 -1.47 2.87 -19.79
C ALA A 32 -0.59 4.07 -20.18
N LEU A 33 0.59 4.20 -19.57
CA LEU A 33 1.51 5.31 -19.81
C LEU A 33 2.37 5.11 -21.05
N VAL A 34 2.83 3.89 -21.33
CA VAL A 34 3.69 3.57 -22.49
C VAL A 34 3.21 4.21 -23.80
N PRO A 35 1.95 4.04 -24.26
CA PRO A 35 1.51 4.61 -25.53
C PRO A 35 1.46 6.14 -25.53
N GLN A 36 1.40 6.78 -24.35
CA GLN A 36 1.29 8.24 -24.23
C GLN A 36 2.66 8.94 -24.23
N VAL A 37 3.72 8.23 -23.82
CA VAL A 37 5.05 8.84 -23.62
C VAL A 37 6.08 8.43 -24.69
N VAL A 38 5.77 7.39 -25.48
CA VAL A 38 6.56 6.98 -26.66
C VAL A 38 6.43 8.04 -27.77
N PRO A 39 7.49 8.29 -28.56
CA PRO A 39 8.78 7.60 -28.57
C PRO A 39 9.87 8.23 -27.69
N LYS A 40 9.60 9.38 -27.08
CA LYS A 40 10.61 10.14 -26.33
C LYS A 40 11.00 9.47 -25.01
N TYR A 41 10.04 8.84 -24.36
CA TYR A 41 10.23 8.18 -23.07
C TYR A 41 9.91 6.70 -23.14
N ARG A 42 10.53 5.93 -22.24
CA ARG A 42 10.12 4.58 -21.89
C ARG A 42 9.69 4.54 -20.42
N VAL A 43 8.73 3.67 -20.11
CA VAL A 43 8.35 3.36 -18.72
C VAL A 43 8.99 2.04 -18.34
N ALA A 44 9.76 2.01 -17.25
CA ALA A 44 10.42 0.83 -16.71
C ALA A 44 9.79 0.45 -15.36
N ILE A 45 9.57 -0.84 -15.15
CA ILE A 45 9.13 -1.39 -13.86
C ILE A 45 10.37 -1.92 -13.15
N GLU A 46 10.80 -1.20 -12.12
CA GLU A 46 11.96 -1.57 -11.31
C GLU A 46 11.52 -2.23 -10.00
N LYS A 47 12.42 -2.98 -9.36
CA LYS A 47 12.14 -3.69 -8.11
C LYS A 47 13.21 -3.41 -7.07
N ARG A 48 12.78 -3.13 -5.84
CA ARG A 48 13.65 -3.05 -4.67
C ARG A 48 13.48 -4.31 -3.82
N ILE A 49 14.61 -4.90 -3.39
CA ILE A 49 14.63 -6.05 -2.48
C ILE A 49 15.36 -5.64 -1.20
N TYR A 50 14.75 -5.89 -0.04
CA TYR A 50 15.38 -5.67 1.26
C TYR A 50 14.88 -6.67 2.30
N GLU A 51 15.69 -6.93 3.32
CA GLU A 51 15.35 -7.87 4.40
C GLU A 51 14.77 -7.15 5.63
N LEU A 52 13.60 -7.62 6.07
CA LEU A 52 12.99 -7.28 7.36
C LEU A 52 13.22 -8.42 8.36
N LYS A 53 13.48 -8.10 9.63
CA LYS A 53 13.75 -9.10 10.68
C LYS A 53 12.60 -9.18 11.70
N GLY A 54 12.21 -10.40 12.09
CA GLY A 54 11.37 -10.65 13.28
C GLY A 54 9.90 -10.26 13.13
N GLU A 55 9.31 -9.60 14.14
CA GLU A 55 7.88 -9.18 14.16
C GLU A 55 7.52 -8.17 13.05
N GLN A 56 8.51 -7.59 12.38
CA GLN A 56 8.30 -6.75 11.21
C GLN A 56 7.98 -7.56 9.95
N SER A 57 8.41 -8.83 9.87
CA SER A 57 8.16 -9.76 8.75
C SER A 57 6.78 -10.45 8.85
N LEU A 58 6.33 -10.84 10.06
CA LEU A 58 5.09 -11.61 10.27
C LEU A 58 3.77 -10.94 9.78
N LEU A 59 3.83 -9.71 9.29
CA LEU A 59 2.67 -8.89 8.88
C LEU A 59 2.75 -8.45 7.41
N VAL A 60 3.68 -9.01 6.62
CA VAL A 60 3.85 -8.73 5.17
C VAL A 60 3.08 -9.73 4.30
N GLY A 61 2.06 -10.41 4.85
CA GLY A 61 1.19 -11.33 4.09
C GLY A 61 1.37 -12.81 4.43
N ILE A 62 1.56 -13.16 5.71
CA ILE A 62 1.38 -14.54 6.15
C ILE A 62 -0.12 -14.73 6.44
N PRO A 63 -0.81 -15.71 5.79
CA PRO A 63 -2.19 -16.01 6.13
C PRO A 63 -2.32 -16.31 7.62
N ALA A 64 -3.42 -15.86 8.23
CA ALA A 64 -3.70 -15.84 9.66
C ALA A 64 -3.87 -17.24 10.32
N ASP A 65 -3.01 -18.21 10.02
CA ASP A 65 -3.16 -19.61 10.44
C ASP A 65 -2.28 -20.03 11.63
N VAL A 66 -1.86 -19.09 12.49
CA VAL A 66 -1.21 -19.44 13.76
C VAL A 66 -1.68 -18.54 14.92
N SER A 67 -3.00 -18.45 15.11
CA SER A 67 -3.58 -17.97 16.38
C SER A 67 -3.70 -19.14 17.37
N ILE A 68 -2.59 -19.53 18.01
CA ILE A 68 -2.67 -20.41 19.19
C ILE A 68 -2.96 -19.50 20.40
N LEU A 69 -4.22 -19.51 20.82
CA LEU A 69 -4.71 -18.87 22.04
C LEU A 69 -4.03 -19.49 23.26
N CYS A 70 -2.98 -18.87 23.79
CA CYS A 70 -2.40 -19.27 25.07
C CYS A 70 -3.25 -18.67 26.20
N ASN A 71 -4.15 -19.48 26.75
CA ASN A 71 -4.90 -19.14 27.95
C ASN A 71 -3.92 -19.15 29.17
N PRO A 72 -3.72 -18.04 29.90
CA PRO A 72 -2.89 -18.08 31.10
C PRO A 72 -3.67 -18.77 32.23
N VAL A 73 -3.30 -20.00 32.55
CA VAL A 73 -3.76 -20.67 33.76
C VAL A 73 -3.10 -19.98 34.96
N SER A 74 -3.86 -19.16 35.67
CA SER A 74 -3.50 -18.68 37.01
C SER A 74 -3.34 -19.88 37.96
N ARG A 75 -2.12 -20.10 38.45
CA ARG A 75 -1.87 -20.96 39.62
C ARG A 75 -1.45 -20.09 40.80
N ASN A 76 -2.33 -20.02 41.81
CA ASN A 76 -1.99 -19.48 43.12
C ASN A 76 -0.94 -20.37 43.81
N PRO A 77 0.01 -19.81 44.58
CA PRO A 77 0.97 -20.61 45.32
C PRO A 77 0.41 -21.03 46.68
N SER A 78 0.50 -22.31 46.99
CA SER A 78 0.40 -22.84 48.36
C SER A 78 1.67 -23.63 48.70
N THR A 79 2.08 -23.52 49.96
CA THR A 79 3.40 -23.77 50.54
C THR A 79 3.87 -25.24 50.66
N SER A 80 5.21 -25.36 50.74
CA SER A 80 6.09 -26.39 51.32
C SER A 80 6.28 -27.76 50.65
N ASN A 81 7.47 -28.00 50.11
CA ASN A 81 8.50 -28.89 50.68
C ASN A 81 9.73 -28.96 49.75
N VAL A 82 10.94 -28.91 50.33
CA VAL A 82 12.21 -28.94 49.60
C VAL A 82 12.51 -30.38 49.16
N ALA A 83 12.49 -30.60 47.85
CA ALA A 83 13.11 -31.73 47.19
C ALA A 83 14.08 -31.17 46.13
N VAL A 84 15.35 -31.57 46.19
CA VAL A 84 16.33 -31.24 45.14
C VAL A 84 16.00 -32.13 43.94
N ALA A 85 15.03 -31.68 43.14
CA ALA A 85 14.79 -32.23 41.82
C ALA A 85 15.91 -31.72 40.89
N THR A 86 16.63 -32.65 40.26
CA THR A 86 17.44 -32.33 39.08
C THR A 86 16.55 -31.58 38.09
N ARG A 87 16.85 -30.30 37.86
CA ARG A 87 16.16 -29.48 36.84
C ARG A 87 16.37 -30.14 35.49
N THR A 88 15.41 -30.94 35.08
CA THR A 88 15.33 -31.41 33.70
C THR A 88 14.82 -30.20 32.93
N THR A 89 15.70 -29.52 32.22
CA THR A 89 15.34 -28.34 31.43
C THR A 89 14.47 -28.82 30.27
N GLU A 90 13.15 -28.69 30.43
CA GLU A 90 12.21 -28.97 29.34
C GLU A 90 12.35 -27.88 28.26
N PRO A 91 12.42 -28.26 26.97
CA PRO A 91 12.58 -27.29 25.90
C PRO A 91 11.32 -26.41 25.79
N VAL A 92 11.51 -25.10 25.97
CA VAL A 92 10.48 -24.10 25.70
C VAL A 92 10.48 -23.80 24.21
N LYS A 93 9.34 -23.99 23.54
CA LYS A 93 9.16 -23.58 22.15
C LYS A 93 9.20 -22.06 22.09
N ILE A 94 10.28 -21.51 21.53
CA ILE A 94 10.42 -20.08 21.25
C ILE A 94 10.26 -19.81 19.75
N ARG A 95 9.80 -18.60 19.40
CA ARG A 95 9.80 -18.12 18.01
C ARG A 95 11.16 -17.49 17.71
N LEU A 96 11.76 -17.87 16.59
CA LEU A 96 13.00 -17.26 16.10
C LEU A 96 12.65 -16.13 15.13
N ALA A 97 13.34 -15.01 15.22
CA ALA A 97 13.23 -13.94 14.25
C ALA A 97 13.86 -14.39 12.93
N MET A 98 13.01 -14.79 11.97
CA MET A 98 13.43 -15.02 10.60
C MET A 98 13.49 -13.69 9.85
N SER A 99 14.38 -13.62 8.86
CA SER A 99 14.45 -12.47 7.95
C SER A 99 13.60 -12.80 6.72
N GLU A 100 12.84 -11.83 6.24
CA GLU A 100 12.00 -11.96 5.04
C GLU A 100 12.43 -10.94 4.00
N GLU A 101 12.57 -11.41 2.75
CA GLU A 101 12.82 -10.56 1.59
C GLU A 101 11.53 -9.87 1.15
N VAL A 102 11.47 -8.55 1.33
CA VAL A 102 10.39 -7.72 0.79
C VAL A 102 10.76 -7.25 -0.61
N ARG A 103 9.85 -7.41 -1.56
CA ARG A 103 10.01 -6.98 -2.96
C ARG A 103 8.97 -5.91 -3.29
N GLU A 104 9.43 -4.68 -3.55
CA GLU A 104 8.55 -3.55 -3.89
C GLU A 104 8.83 -3.08 -5.31
N GLY A 105 7.80 -3.11 -6.16
CA GLY A 105 7.85 -2.56 -7.50
C GLY A 105 7.63 -1.05 -7.48
N TYR A 106 8.28 -0.34 -8.39
CA TYR A 106 8.02 1.08 -8.66
C TYR A 106 8.29 1.38 -10.14
N LEU A 107 7.83 2.54 -10.63
CA LEU A 107 7.99 2.91 -12.03
C LEU A 107 9.00 4.04 -12.22
N GLU A 108 9.79 3.94 -13.28
CA GLU A 108 10.67 4.99 -13.76
C GLU A 108 10.32 5.36 -15.20
N VAL A 109 10.06 6.65 -15.43
CA VAL A 109 9.92 7.23 -16.77
C VAL A 109 11.30 7.75 -17.19
N ILE A 110 11.85 7.15 -18.24
CA ILE A 110 13.24 7.35 -18.65
C ILE A 110 13.30 7.96 -20.05
N ASP A 111 14.08 9.01 -20.20
CA ASP A 111 14.36 9.64 -21.49
C ASP A 111 15.14 8.68 -22.39
N MET A 112 14.62 8.39 -23.58
CA MET A 112 15.24 7.42 -24.48
C MET A 112 16.55 7.91 -25.08
N ALA A 113 16.73 9.24 -25.23
CA ALA A 113 17.93 9.83 -25.78
C ALA A 113 19.03 9.95 -24.72
N THR A 114 18.70 10.48 -23.53
CA THR A 114 19.72 10.73 -22.48
C THR A 114 19.90 9.58 -21.50
N LYS A 115 18.95 8.63 -21.45
CA LYS A 115 18.86 7.55 -20.44
C LYS A 115 18.70 8.03 -19.00
N GLU A 116 18.33 9.30 -18.80
CA GLU A 116 18.07 9.86 -17.49
C GLU A 116 16.66 9.54 -17.02
N VAL A 117 16.50 9.30 -15.70
CA VAL A 117 15.19 9.14 -15.06
C VAL A 117 14.55 10.51 -14.90
N VAL A 118 13.47 10.73 -15.64
CA VAL A 118 12.71 11.98 -15.64
C VAL A 118 11.71 11.99 -14.50
N THR A 119 11.03 10.87 -14.26
CA THR A 119 9.97 10.80 -13.24
C THR A 119 9.93 9.43 -12.59
N VAL A 120 9.81 9.43 -11.26
CA VAL A 120 9.59 8.22 -10.46
C VAL A 120 8.14 8.21 -10.01
N ILE A 121 7.46 7.08 -10.18
CA ILE A 121 6.08 6.86 -9.68
C ILE A 121 6.14 5.74 -8.64
N GLU A 122 5.69 6.05 -7.43
CA GLU A 122 5.59 5.13 -6.31
C GLU A 122 4.13 4.87 -5.98
N VAL A 123 3.76 3.59 -5.93
CA VAL A 123 2.51 3.14 -5.30
C VAL A 123 2.88 2.65 -3.91
N ILE A 124 2.29 3.24 -2.87
CA ILE A 124 2.68 2.97 -1.50
C ILE A 124 2.32 1.55 -1.06
N SER A 125 3.27 0.86 -0.45
CA SER A 125 3.07 -0.42 0.22
C SER A 125 2.84 -0.23 1.73
N PRO A 126 2.27 -1.22 2.44
CA PRO A 126 2.12 -1.16 3.90
C PRO A 126 3.47 -1.03 4.61
N ALA A 127 4.54 -1.60 4.05
CA ALA A 127 5.88 -1.52 4.62
C ALA A 127 6.47 -0.11 4.51
N ASN A 128 6.01 0.72 3.57
CA ASN A 128 6.44 2.12 3.46
C ASN A 128 5.77 3.03 4.52
N LYS A 129 4.55 2.71 4.99
CA LYS A 129 3.83 3.51 6.02
C LYS A 129 4.01 3.02 7.44
N ARG A 130 4.17 1.70 7.63
CA ARG A 130 4.29 1.10 8.95
C ARG A 130 5.57 1.58 9.66
N PRO A 131 5.51 2.00 10.93
CA PRO A 131 6.71 2.33 11.71
C PRO A 131 7.71 1.17 11.72
N GLY A 132 8.97 1.47 11.41
CA GLY A 132 10.06 0.51 11.34
C GLY A 132 10.96 0.74 10.13
N LYS A 133 11.83 -0.24 9.87
CA LYS A 133 12.92 -0.12 8.89
C LYS A 133 12.41 0.15 7.46
N GLY A 134 11.27 -0.42 7.08
CA GLY A 134 10.67 -0.21 5.75
C GLY A 134 10.32 1.26 5.49
N ARG A 135 9.68 1.91 6.47
CA ARG A 135 9.35 3.35 6.42
C ARG A 135 10.61 4.22 6.42
N GLU A 136 11.56 3.96 7.31
CA GLU A 136 12.84 4.69 7.36
C GLU A 136 13.56 4.63 6.00
N MET A 137 13.68 3.44 5.41
CA MET A 137 14.31 3.23 4.10
C MET A 137 13.53 3.88 2.94
N TYR A 138 12.23 4.10 3.10
CA TYR A 138 11.40 4.77 2.11
C TYR A 138 11.51 6.30 2.24
N GLU A 139 11.46 6.84 3.46
CA GLU A 139 11.68 8.27 3.72
C GLU A 139 13.07 8.72 3.24
N GLU A 140 14.13 7.94 3.48
CA GLU A 140 15.46 8.20 2.91
C GLU A 140 15.46 8.20 1.36
N LYS A 141 14.62 7.37 0.73
CA LYS A 141 14.48 7.35 -0.74
C LYS A 141 13.78 8.62 -1.21
N ARG A 142 12.69 9.04 -0.55
CA ARG A 142 11.98 10.29 -0.84
C ARG A 142 12.94 11.47 -0.78
N ASP A 143 13.74 11.58 0.26
CA ASP A 143 14.72 12.67 0.42
C ASP A 143 15.75 12.71 -0.72
N LYS A 144 16.25 11.54 -1.14
CA LYS A 144 17.16 11.43 -2.29
C LYS A 144 16.50 11.89 -3.59
N ILE A 145 15.24 11.52 -3.82
CA ILE A 145 14.49 11.94 -5.01
C ILE A 145 14.22 13.46 -4.96
N PHE A 146 13.82 13.99 -3.82
CA PHE A 146 13.58 15.42 -3.63
C PHE A 146 14.83 16.27 -3.82
N GLY A 147 16.01 15.77 -3.44
CA GLY A 147 17.31 16.39 -3.71
C GLY A 147 17.79 16.26 -5.15
N SER A 148 17.09 15.52 -6.02
CA SER A 148 17.46 15.30 -7.43
C SER A 148 16.65 16.17 -8.40
N ARG A 149 17.00 16.14 -9.69
CA ARG A 149 16.24 16.81 -10.77
C ARG A 149 15.08 15.96 -11.33
N THR A 150 14.84 14.80 -10.73
CA THR A 150 13.78 13.85 -11.13
C THR A 150 12.45 14.25 -10.50
N ASN A 151 11.37 14.27 -11.29
CA ASN A 151 10.02 14.49 -10.76
C ASN A 151 9.56 13.27 -9.95
N PHE A 152 8.57 13.45 -9.09
CA PHE A 152 8.10 12.41 -8.21
C PHE A 152 6.57 12.38 -8.15
N VAL A 153 5.99 11.20 -8.27
CA VAL A 153 4.57 10.93 -8.03
C VAL A 153 4.47 9.84 -6.97
N GLU A 154 3.72 10.09 -5.91
CA GLU A 154 3.49 9.15 -4.82
C GLU A 154 1.98 8.94 -4.64
N ILE A 155 1.55 7.69 -4.74
CA ILE A 155 0.15 7.27 -4.74
C ILE A 155 -0.10 6.47 -3.46
N ASP A 156 -0.80 7.07 -2.50
CA ASP A 156 -1.18 6.46 -1.22
C ASP A 156 -2.69 6.12 -1.23
N LEU A 157 -2.98 4.84 -1.42
CA LEU A 157 -4.32 4.26 -1.38
C LEU A 157 -4.54 3.43 -0.10
N LEU A 158 -3.74 3.64 0.95
CA LEU A 158 -3.82 2.90 2.21
C LEU A 158 -4.30 3.81 3.35
N ARG A 159 -5.41 3.45 4.00
CA ARG A 159 -5.91 4.17 5.19
C ARG A 159 -5.09 3.89 6.45
N GLY A 160 -4.43 2.74 6.49
CA GLY A 160 -3.67 2.29 7.65
C GLY A 160 -2.38 3.10 7.86
N TRP A 161 -1.99 3.22 9.14
CA TRP A 161 -0.79 3.90 9.62
C TRP A 161 -0.76 5.42 9.39
N GLU A 162 0.19 6.08 10.03
CA GLU A 162 0.37 7.52 9.85
C GLU A 162 0.80 7.84 8.40
N PRO A 163 0.25 8.90 7.80
CA PRO A 163 0.69 9.39 6.50
C PRO A 163 2.18 9.71 6.48
N LEU A 164 2.74 9.73 5.28
CA LEU A 164 4.13 10.16 5.07
C LEU A 164 4.25 11.67 5.29
N PRO A 165 5.42 12.15 5.75
CA PRO A 165 5.61 13.55 6.10
C PRO A 165 5.42 14.45 4.89
N VAL A 166 4.54 15.45 5.05
CA VAL A 166 4.31 16.60 4.16
C VAL A 166 4.30 17.83 5.08
N LEU A 167 5.13 18.82 4.78
CA LEU A 167 5.21 20.05 5.59
C LEU A 167 3.95 20.90 5.39
N ASP A 168 3.54 21.62 6.43
CA ASP A 168 2.46 22.61 6.42
C ASP A 168 1.10 22.06 5.92
N ASN A 169 0.83 20.78 6.16
CA ASN A 169 -0.41 20.14 5.74
C ASN A 169 -1.03 19.28 6.84
N ASP A 170 -2.06 19.82 7.49
CA ASP A 170 -2.86 19.11 8.49
C ASP A 170 -4.15 18.51 7.91
N ILE A 171 -4.24 18.36 6.57
CA ILE A 171 -5.46 17.82 5.94
C ILE A 171 -5.58 16.32 6.23
N ALA A 172 -6.58 16.00 7.05
CA ALA A 172 -7.02 14.64 7.30
C ALA A 172 -7.80 14.11 6.08
N ALA A 173 -7.23 13.11 5.41
CA ALA A 173 -7.86 12.39 4.32
C ALA A 173 -7.41 10.93 4.33
N HIS A 174 -8.27 10.06 3.82
CA HIS A 174 -8.00 8.63 3.72
C HIS A 174 -6.91 8.31 2.70
N TYR A 175 -6.94 8.98 1.54
CA TYR A 175 -6.06 8.70 0.41
C TYR A 175 -5.41 9.97 -0.12
N ARG A 176 -4.23 9.81 -0.71
CA ARG A 176 -3.40 10.92 -1.17
C ARG A 176 -2.69 10.59 -2.47
N ILE A 177 -2.58 11.56 -3.37
CA ILE A 177 -1.68 11.52 -4.51
C ILE A 177 -0.82 12.79 -4.46
N LEU A 178 0.48 12.63 -4.32
CA LEU A 178 1.46 13.72 -4.32
C LEU A 178 2.13 13.78 -5.69
N VAL A 179 2.11 14.94 -6.33
CA VAL A 179 2.81 15.23 -7.58
C VAL A 179 3.83 16.34 -7.33
N SER A 180 5.12 16.01 -7.36
CA SER A 180 6.23 16.94 -7.14
C SER A 180 7.05 17.09 -8.42
N ARG A 181 6.93 18.25 -9.06
CA ARG A 181 7.79 18.64 -10.19
C ARG A 181 9.12 19.17 -9.67
N SER A 182 10.23 18.72 -10.23
CA SER A 182 11.56 19.09 -9.73
C SER A 182 11.85 20.59 -9.84
N ASN A 183 11.24 21.28 -10.81
CA ASN A 183 11.37 22.72 -11.03
C ASN A 183 10.44 23.59 -10.14
N GLN A 184 9.48 23.00 -9.43
CA GLN A 184 8.54 23.70 -8.54
C GLN A 184 8.86 23.51 -7.05
N ARG A 185 9.87 22.69 -6.72
CA ARG A 185 10.26 22.42 -5.34
C ARG A 185 10.73 23.70 -4.62
N PRO A 186 10.38 23.89 -3.33
CA PRO A 186 9.79 22.90 -2.41
C PRO A 186 8.28 22.69 -2.54
N GLY A 187 7.58 23.39 -3.44
CA GLY A 187 6.15 23.18 -3.68
C GLY A 187 5.85 21.84 -4.38
N ALA A 188 4.65 21.31 -4.13
CA ALA A 188 4.11 20.13 -4.78
C ALA A 188 2.57 20.19 -4.78
N ASP A 189 1.95 19.51 -5.74
CA ASP A 189 0.50 19.37 -5.81
C ASP A 189 0.07 18.14 -5.00
N LEU A 190 -0.80 18.32 -4.02
CA LEU A 190 -1.36 17.23 -3.21
C LEU A 190 -2.86 17.09 -3.48
N TYR A 191 -3.23 15.96 -4.05
CA TYR A 191 -4.63 15.56 -4.23
C TYR A 191 -5.03 14.68 -3.05
N VAL A 192 -6.02 15.14 -2.29
CA VAL A 192 -6.57 14.41 -1.14
C VAL A 192 -8.01 14.03 -1.44
N PHE A 193 -8.40 12.81 -1.06
CA PHE A 193 -9.74 12.29 -1.28
C PHE A 193 -10.08 11.20 -0.26
N ASN A 194 -11.38 10.95 -0.09
CA ASN A 194 -11.92 9.99 0.87
C ASN A 194 -12.61 8.82 0.18
N LEU A 195 -13.06 7.85 0.98
CA LEU A 195 -13.74 6.63 0.52
C LEU A 195 -14.92 6.89 -0.43
N GLN A 196 -15.67 7.95 -0.16
CA GLN A 196 -16.89 8.31 -0.87
C GLN A 196 -16.61 9.06 -2.18
N ASP A 197 -15.36 9.47 -2.39
CA ASP A 197 -14.93 10.26 -3.53
C ASP A 197 -14.40 9.36 -4.65
N ALA A 198 -14.60 9.81 -5.89
CA ALA A 198 -13.89 9.30 -7.05
C ALA A 198 -12.38 9.57 -6.91
N ILE A 199 -11.53 8.68 -7.45
CA ILE A 199 -10.08 8.91 -7.43
C ILE A 199 -9.76 10.01 -8.45
N PRO A 200 -9.14 11.13 -8.03
CA PRO A 200 -8.89 12.25 -8.93
C PRO A 200 -7.88 11.86 -10.01
N CYS A 201 -8.13 12.33 -11.23
CA CYS A 201 -7.13 12.30 -12.29
C CYS A 201 -6.01 13.30 -11.97
N PHE A 202 -4.77 12.96 -12.31
CA PHE A 202 -3.62 13.83 -12.09
C PHE A 202 -2.66 13.79 -13.29
N PRO A 203 -1.93 14.88 -13.55
CA PRO A 203 -0.93 14.89 -14.61
C PRO A 203 0.34 14.14 -14.16
N LEU A 204 0.92 13.35 -15.05
CA LEU A 204 2.25 12.77 -14.86
C LEU A 204 3.30 13.78 -15.35
N PRO A 205 4.10 14.36 -14.44
CA PRO A 205 5.09 15.34 -14.84
C PRO A 205 6.17 14.71 -15.72
N LEU A 206 6.61 15.42 -16.75
CA LEU A 206 7.70 15.01 -17.65
C LEU A 206 8.78 16.09 -17.65
N ARG A 207 9.61 16.19 -18.71
CA ARG A 207 10.52 17.33 -18.83
C ARG A 207 9.73 18.60 -19.11
N GLU A 208 10.30 19.73 -18.70
CA GLU A 208 9.74 21.04 -18.97
C GLU A 208 9.51 21.25 -20.47
N GLY A 209 8.29 21.67 -20.82
CA GLY A 209 7.86 21.90 -22.20
C GLY A 209 7.20 20.70 -22.89
N ASP A 210 7.24 19.50 -22.29
CA ASP A 210 6.49 18.36 -22.81
C ASP A 210 5.04 18.35 -22.32
N VAL A 211 4.18 17.69 -23.10
CA VAL A 211 2.78 17.48 -22.72
C VAL A 211 2.72 16.38 -21.67
N GLU A 212 2.28 16.73 -20.46
CA GLU A 212 2.07 15.80 -19.35
C GLU A 212 0.83 14.93 -19.63
N PRO A 213 0.94 13.59 -19.69
CA PRO A 213 -0.23 12.73 -19.83
C PRO A 213 -1.06 12.73 -18.55
N ILE A 214 -2.38 12.64 -18.70
CA ILE A 214 -3.30 12.55 -17.56
C ILE A 214 -3.47 11.08 -17.17
N VAL A 215 -3.22 10.79 -15.90
CA VAL A 215 -3.38 9.46 -15.33
C VAL A 215 -4.77 9.35 -14.69
N ASP A 216 -5.61 8.51 -15.28
CA ASP A 216 -6.90 8.11 -14.71
C ASP A 216 -6.73 6.85 -13.86
N LEU A 217 -6.34 7.06 -12.60
CA LEU A 217 -6.08 5.96 -11.67
C LEU A 217 -7.36 5.18 -11.33
N GLN A 218 -8.53 5.82 -11.40
CA GLN A 218 -9.82 5.17 -11.16
C GLN A 218 -10.12 4.10 -12.21
N ALA A 219 -9.97 4.45 -13.50
CA ALA A 219 -10.19 3.51 -14.59
C ALA A 219 -9.20 2.32 -14.51
N LEU A 220 -7.95 2.58 -14.12
CA LEU A 220 -6.93 1.54 -13.96
C LEU A 220 -7.26 0.60 -12.79
N LEU A 221 -7.66 1.14 -11.65
CA LEU A 221 -8.06 0.34 -10.49
C LEU A 221 -9.27 -0.55 -10.83
N ASN A 222 -10.28 -0.01 -11.50
CA ASN A 222 -11.45 -0.79 -11.94
C ASN A 222 -11.06 -1.89 -12.93
N THR A 223 -10.13 -1.61 -13.85
CA THR A 223 -9.59 -2.63 -14.77
C THR A 223 -8.86 -3.75 -14.02
N VAL A 224 -8.06 -3.41 -13.00
CA VAL A 224 -7.39 -4.40 -12.13
C VAL A 224 -8.43 -5.23 -11.37
N TYR A 225 -9.47 -4.57 -10.85
CA TYR A 225 -10.55 -5.22 -10.13
C TYR A 225 -11.27 -6.27 -10.97
N ASP A 226 -11.67 -5.90 -12.19
CA ASP A 226 -12.35 -6.79 -13.12
C ASP A 226 -11.45 -7.94 -13.58
N ARG A 227 -10.17 -7.66 -13.91
CA ARG A 227 -9.20 -8.67 -14.36
C ARG A 227 -8.79 -9.66 -13.26
N ALA A 228 -8.91 -9.27 -12.00
CA ALA A 228 -8.63 -10.15 -10.86
C ALA A 228 -9.87 -10.91 -10.38
N ALA A 229 -11.06 -10.60 -10.93
CA ALA A 229 -12.33 -11.13 -10.46
C ALA A 229 -12.50 -10.95 -8.94
N TYR A 230 -12.18 -9.74 -8.44
CA TYR A 230 -12.34 -9.43 -7.02
C TYR A 230 -13.81 -9.39 -6.60
N ASP A 231 -14.74 -9.29 -7.54
CA ASP A 231 -16.18 -9.40 -7.30
C ASP A 231 -16.62 -10.76 -6.76
N ILE A 232 -15.87 -11.83 -7.05
CA ILE A 232 -16.13 -13.18 -6.53
C ILE A 232 -15.14 -13.59 -5.44
N THR A 233 -13.97 -12.95 -5.38
CA THR A 233 -12.90 -13.31 -4.46
C THR A 233 -13.01 -12.57 -3.12
N LEU A 234 -13.54 -11.35 -3.13
CA LEU A 234 -13.73 -10.56 -1.91
C LEU A 234 -14.98 -11.02 -1.16
N ASP A 235 -14.79 -11.32 0.13
CA ASP A 235 -15.89 -11.45 1.07
C ASP A 235 -16.27 -10.08 1.63
N TYR A 236 -17.33 -9.48 1.09
CA TYR A 236 -17.84 -8.19 1.53
C TYR A 236 -18.45 -8.21 2.95
N THR A 237 -18.62 -9.39 3.55
CA THR A 237 -19.08 -9.53 4.95
C THR A 237 -17.93 -9.57 5.96
N ALA A 238 -16.70 -9.72 5.48
CA ALA A 238 -15.52 -9.75 6.33
C ALA A 238 -15.24 -8.38 6.97
N GLN A 239 -14.66 -8.40 8.17
CA GLN A 239 -14.27 -7.18 8.85
C GLN A 239 -13.09 -6.51 8.12
N LEU A 240 -13.26 -5.23 7.79
CA LEU A 240 -12.23 -4.44 7.12
C LEU A 240 -11.01 -4.21 8.02
N MET A 241 -9.82 -4.32 7.41
CA MET A 241 -8.54 -3.98 8.02
C MET A 241 -7.85 -2.94 7.12
N PRO A 242 -7.72 -1.68 7.57
CA PRO A 242 -8.14 -1.12 8.86
C PRO A 242 -9.67 -0.94 8.99
N PRO A 243 -10.21 -0.96 10.23
CA PRO A 243 -11.63 -0.78 10.47
C PRO A 243 -12.11 0.60 9.99
N LEU A 244 -13.34 0.66 9.49
CA LEU A 244 -13.98 1.91 9.12
C LEU A 244 -14.51 2.65 10.36
N SER A 245 -14.68 3.96 10.21
CA SER A 245 -15.51 4.73 11.15
C SER A 245 -16.95 4.23 11.08
N GLU A 246 -17.76 4.44 12.13
CA GLU A 246 -19.17 4.01 12.13
C GLU A 246 -19.95 4.60 10.94
N ALA A 247 -19.68 5.87 10.60
CA ALA A 247 -20.33 6.54 9.48
C ALA A 247 -19.92 5.92 8.13
N ASP A 248 -18.63 5.64 7.93
CA ASP A 248 -18.15 5.03 6.68
C ASP A 248 -18.57 3.57 6.56
N ALA A 249 -18.70 2.84 7.67
CA ALA A 249 -19.19 1.46 7.68
C ALA A 249 -20.65 1.39 7.18
N VAL A 250 -21.53 2.24 7.70
CA VAL A 250 -22.95 2.32 7.26
C VAL A 250 -23.04 2.69 5.77
N TRP A 251 -22.18 3.60 5.31
CA TRP A 251 -22.11 3.95 3.89
C TRP A 251 -21.64 2.78 3.02
N ALA A 252 -20.58 2.08 3.44
CA ALA A 252 -20.02 0.95 2.70
C ALA A 252 -21.02 -0.20 2.57
N ASP A 253 -21.73 -0.53 3.67
CA ASP A 253 -22.78 -1.54 3.67
C ASP A 253 -23.92 -1.19 2.70
N SER A 254 -24.30 0.08 2.65
CA SER A 254 -25.33 0.56 1.72
C SER A 254 -24.88 0.45 0.25
N GLY A 255 -23.61 0.72 -0.04
CA GLY A 255 -23.03 0.59 -1.38
C GLY A 255 -22.94 -0.85 -1.87
N VAL A 256 -22.55 -1.77 -0.99
CA VAL A 256 -22.50 -3.21 -1.29
C VAL A 256 -23.91 -3.78 -1.51
N ALA A 257 -24.87 -3.43 -0.64
CA ALA A 257 -26.25 -3.92 -0.73
C ALA A 257 -26.98 -3.46 -2.00
N GLY A 258 -26.69 -2.25 -2.49
CA GLY A 258 -27.29 -1.71 -3.72
C GLY A 258 -26.84 -2.41 -5.00
N ASN A 259 -25.72 -3.13 -4.97
CA ASN A 259 -25.12 -3.77 -6.15
C ASN A 259 -25.23 -5.30 -6.16
N GLN A 260 -25.75 -5.94 -5.11
CA GLN A 260 -26.00 -7.40 -5.12
C GLN A 260 -27.21 -7.74 -6.01
N PRO A 261 -27.14 -8.78 -6.86
CA PRO A 261 -28.32 -9.24 -7.59
C PRO A 261 -29.39 -9.73 -6.60
N PRO A 262 -30.69 -9.56 -6.90
CA PRO A 262 -31.74 -10.08 -6.03
C PRO A 262 -31.55 -11.59 -5.87
N ALA A 263 -31.59 -12.06 -4.62
CA ALA A 263 -31.52 -13.48 -4.30
C ALA A 263 -32.62 -14.22 -5.05
N VAL A 264 -32.23 -15.22 -5.86
CA VAL A 264 -33.12 -16.10 -6.62
C VAL A 264 -33.71 -17.17 -5.71
#